data_AF-A0A9X6WGM9-F1
#
_entry.id   AF-A0A9X6WGM9-F1
#
_cell.length_a   1.000
_cell.length_b   1.000
_cell.length_c   1.000
_cell.angle_alpha   90.00
_cell.angle_beta   90.00
_cell.angle_gamma   90.00
#
_symmetry.space_group_name_H-M   'P 1'
#
loop_
_entity.id
_entity.type
_entity.pdbx_description
1 polymer ?
#
loop_
_entity_poly.entity_id
_entity_poly.type
_entity_poly.pdbx_seq_one_letter_code
_entity_poly.pdbx_strand_id
1 'polypeptide(L)'
;MIKFFNGVPIMINNTITKNSEEEKYYISYNPSHRDYGVDTTALVITIGDNERQVFYILKGNHKEQYANCKNLKDCVVYFASNEKHEHKISDKFEHQHLI
;
A
#
# COMPACT_ATOMS: atom_id res chain seq x y z
N MET A 1 -4.85 -12.68 -5.63
CA MET A 1 -4.93 -13.66 -4.51
C MET A 1 -6.38 -14.09 -4.36
N ILE A 2 -6.67 -15.38 -4.14
CA ILE A 2 -8.04 -15.85 -3.87
C ILE A 2 -8.24 -15.83 -2.34
N LYS A 3 -9.24 -15.09 -1.84
CA LYS A 3 -9.71 -15.25 -0.45
C LYS A 3 -11.12 -15.82 -0.47
N PHE A 4 -11.47 -16.56 0.57
CA PHE A 4 -12.81 -17.10 0.74
C PHE A 4 -13.59 -16.22 1.72
N PHE A 5 -14.80 -15.81 1.33
CA PHE A 5 -15.75 -15.12 2.20
C PHE A 5 -17.04 -15.93 2.21
N ASN A 6 -17.40 -16.49 3.37
CA ASN A 6 -18.52 -17.44 3.52
C ASN A 6 -18.49 -18.61 2.52
N GLY A 7 -17.31 -19.16 2.23
CA GLY A 7 -17.13 -20.26 1.29
C GLY A 7 -17.13 -19.87 -0.20
N VAL A 8 -17.38 -18.59 -0.52
CA VAL A 8 -17.32 -18.08 -1.90
C VAL A 8 -15.89 -17.60 -2.22
N PRO A 9 -15.27 -18.08 -3.31
CA PRO A 9 -13.97 -17.57 -3.73
C PRO A 9 -14.12 -16.15 -4.29
N ILE A 10 -13.49 -15.18 -3.63
CA ILE A 10 -13.38 -13.81 -4.10
C ILE A 10 -11.96 -13.61 -4.66
N MET A 11 -11.90 -13.18 -5.92
CA MET A 11 -10.69 -12.70 -6.55
C MET A 11 -10.33 -11.35 -5.94
N ILE A 12 -9.25 -11.31 -5.15
CA ILE A 12 -8.65 -10.06 -4.71
C ILE A 12 -7.61 -9.66 -5.74
N ASN A 13 -7.86 -8.55 -6.41
CA ASN A 13 -7.04 -8.01 -7.50
C ASN A 13 -5.70 -7.41 -7.03
N ASN A 14 -5.46 -7.40 -5.72
CA ASN A 14 -4.21 -6.91 -5.14
C ASN A 14 -3.04 -7.83 -5.48
N THR A 15 -1.97 -7.24 -5.98
CA THR A 15 -0.66 -7.89 -6.16
C THR A 15 0.35 -7.24 -5.24
N ILE A 16 1.03 -8.04 -4.39
CA ILE A 16 2.16 -7.57 -3.61
C ILE A 16 3.38 -7.50 -4.53
N THR A 17 4.04 -6.34 -4.58
CA THR A 17 5.10 -6.04 -5.56
C THR A 17 6.46 -5.82 -4.91
N LYS A 18 6.48 -5.56 -3.60
CA LYS A 18 7.66 -5.48 -2.75
C LYS A 18 7.22 -5.79 -1.32
N ASN A 19 8.03 -6.49 -0.54
CA ASN A 19 7.77 -6.80 0.87
C ASN A 19 9.08 -6.82 1.67
N SER A 20 9.03 -6.36 2.91
CA SER A 20 10.11 -6.47 3.90
C SER A 20 9.50 -6.92 5.22
N GLU A 21 9.84 -8.13 5.66
CA GLU A 21 9.39 -8.65 6.96
C GLU A 21 10.15 -8.05 8.14
N GLU A 22 11.40 -7.63 7.90
CA GLU A 22 12.27 -6.96 8.87
C GLU A 22 11.74 -5.56 9.18
N GLU A 23 11.50 -4.76 8.13
CA GLU A 23 10.98 -3.40 8.26
C GLU A 23 9.45 -3.33 8.32
N LYS A 24 8.78 -4.50 8.36
CA LYS A 24 7.33 -4.64 8.54
C LYS A 24 6.46 -3.87 7.54
N TYR A 25 6.82 -3.85 6.26
CA TYR A 25 6.00 -3.21 5.22
C TYR A 25 5.90 -4.00 3.91
N TYR A 26 4.91 -3.66 3.10
CA TYR A 26 4.79 -4.15 1.73
C TYR A 26 4.09 -3.15 0.81
N ILE A 27 4.28 -3.32 -0.51
CA ILE A 27 3.64 -2.52 -1.55
C ILE A 27 2.58 -3.36 -2.26
N SER A 28 1.35 -2.87 -2.33
CA SER A 28 0.21 -3.55 -2.92
C SER A 28 -0.38 -2.74 -4.07
N TYR A 29 -0.55 -3.35 -5.25
CA TYR A 29 -1.19 -2.73 -6.40
C TYR A 29 -2.56 -3.35 -6.67
N ASN A 30 -3.60 -2.53 -6.83
CA ASN A 30 -4.94 -2.95 -7.24
C ASN A 30 -5.35 -2.27 -8.57
N PRO A 31 -5.54 -3.01 -9.68
CA PRO A 31 -6.07 -2.46 -10.94
C PRO A 31 -7.60 -2.23 -10.94
N SER A 32 -8.31 -2.67 -9.91
CA SER A 32 -9.77 -2.71 -9.85
C SER A 32 -10.40 -1.33 -9.67
N HIS A 33 -10.93 -0.80 -10.77
CA HIS A 33 -11.73 0.43 -10.74
C HIS A 33 -13.05 0.24 -9.96
N ARG A 34 -13.53 -0.99 -9.79
CA ARG A 34 -14.72 -1.27 -9.00
C ARG A 34 -14.49 -0.98 -7.52
N ASP A 35 -13.30 -1.26 -7.01
CA ASP A 35 -13.01 -1.21 -5.57
C ASP A 35 -12.67 0.22 -5.14
N TYR A 36 -11.96 0.97 -5.99
CA TYR A 36 -11.43 2.30 -5.65
C TYR A 36 -11.82 3.41 -6.64
N GLY A 37 -12.54 3.11 -7.71
CA GLY A 37 -12.87 4.08 -8.77
C GLY A 37 -11.70 4.37 -9.74
N VAL A 38 -10.51 3.89 -9.42
CA VAL A 38 -9.26 4.03 -10.18
C VAL A 38 -8.31 2.89 -9.77
N ASP A 39 -7.26 2.65 -10.53
CA ASP A 39 -6.15 1.82 -10.06
C ASP A 39 -5.49 2.48 -8.83
N THR A 40 -4.95 1.67 -7.91
CA THR A 40 -4.29 2.17 -6.70
C THR A 40 -3.02 1.40 -6.41
N THR A 41 -2.08 2.09 -5.77
CA THR A 41 -0.88 1.50 -5.20
C THR A 41 -0.75 1.93 -3.75
N ALA A 42 -0.71 0.96 -2.84
CA ALA A 42 -0.63 1.16 -1.40
C ALA A 42 0.74 0.79 -0.86
N LEU A 43 1.33 1.68 -0.06
CA LEU A 43 2.35 1.34 0.93
C LEU A 43 1.62 0.92 2.20
N VAL A 44 1.84 -0.32 2.65
CA VAL A 44 1.22 -0.85 3.86
C VAL A 44 2.29 -1.10 4.90
N ILE A 45 2.15 -0.47 6.06
CA ILE A 45 3.08 -0.57 7.18
C ILE A 45 2.38 -1.29 8.33
N THR A 46 3.05 -2.28 8.91
CA THR A 46 2.57 -3.02 10.07
C THR A 46 3.26 -2.49 11.32
N ILE A 47 2.47 -2.07 12.31
CA ILE A 47 2.94 -1.47 13.57
C ILE A 47 2.60 -2.41 14.74
N GLY A 48 3.46 -2.42 15.76
CA GLY A 48 3.23 -3.11 17.04
C GLY A 48 3.12 -4.62 16.88
N ASP A 49 4.17 -5.31 16.41
CA ASP A 49 4.20 -6.78 16.30
C ASP A 49 2.96 -7.44 15.63
N ASN A 50 2.45 -6.80 14.57
CA ASN A 50 1.25 -7.18 13.81
C ASN A 50 -0.11 -6.79 14.43
N GLU A 51 -0.14 -5.84 15.35
CA GLU A 51 -1.38 -5.32 15.94
C GLU A 51 -2.18 -4.43 14.99
N ARG A 52 -1.51 -3.62 14.16
CA ARG A 52 -2.18 -2.65 13.28
C ARG A 52 -1.50 -2.54 11.92
N GLN A 53 -2.29 -2.43 10.87
CA GLN A 53 -1.81 -2.03 9.54
C GLN A 53 -2.27 -0.61 9.22
N VAL A 54 -1.36 0.17 8.64
CA VAL A 54 -1.60 1.52 8.12
C VAL A 54 -1.45 1.48 6.61
N PHE A 55 -2.42 2.03 5.90
CA PHE A 55 -2.54 1.97 4.45
C PHE A 55 -2.38 3.36 3.84
N TYR A 56 -1.22 3.58 3.22
CA TYR A 56 -0.90 4.80 2.48
C TYR A 56 -1.12 4.60 1.00
N ILE A 57 -2.23 5.14 0.48
CA ILE A 57 -2.78 4.76 -0.83
C ILE A 57 -2.67 5.92 -1.82
N LEU A 58 -1.98 5.67 -2.93
CA LEU A 58 -1.93 6.57 -4.08
C LEU A 58 -2.86 6.06 -5.21
N LYS A 59 -3.48 7.00 -5.92
CA LYS A 59 -4.22 6.78 -7.17
C LYS A 59 -3.23 6.56 -8.30
N GLY A 60 -3.35 5.44 -9.00
CA GLY A 60 -2.48 5.05 -10.10
C GLY A 60 -1.65 3.80 -9.80
N ASN A 61 -0.99 3.32 -10.85
CA ASN A 61 0.05 2.31 -10.79
C ASN A 61 1.42 2.96 -10.51
N HIS A 62 1.90 2.85 -9.27
CA HIS A 62 3.19 3.36 -8.81
C HIS A 62 4.22 2.24 -8.58
N LYS A 63 4.01 1.05 -9.15
CA LYS A 63 4.85 -0.14 -8.89
C LYS A 63 6.32 0.10 -9.22
N GLU A 64 6.60 0.75 -10.36
CA GLU A 64 7.97 0.99 -10.82
C GLU A 64 8.70 1.98 -9.92
N GLN A 65 8.00 2.99 -9.43
CA GLN A 65 8.57 3.99 -8.54
C GLN A 65 8.88 3.39 -7.17
N TYR A 66 7.97 2.57 -6.61
CA TYR A 66 8.23 1.85 -5.37
C TYR A 66 9.29 0.76 -5.51
N ALA A 67 9.49 0.20 -6.72
CA ALA A 67 10.58 -0.74 -6.97
C ALA A 67 11.96 -0.09 -6.77
N ASN A 68 12.08 1.23 -6.96
CA ASN A 68 13.32 1.97 -6.75
C ASN A 68 13.60 2.33 -5.27
N CYS A 69 12.60 2.19 -4.38
CA CYS A 69 12.78 2.42 -2.95
C CYS A 69 13.64 1.28 -2.35
N LYS A 70 14.68 1.62 -1.60
CA LYS A 70 15.58 0.61 -1.01
C LYS A 70 15.03 0.06 0.31
N ASN A 71 14.42 0.92 1.11
CA ASN A 71 13.96 0.63 2.47
C ASN A 71 12.61 1.31 2.76
N LEU A 72 12.09 1.15 3.99
CA LEU A 72 10.83 1.76 4.40
C LEU A 72 10.87 3.29 4.29
N LYS A 73 11.97 3.91 4.73
CA LYS A 73 12.13 5.38 4.69
C LYS A 73 11.97 5.91 3.27
N ASP A 74 12.61 5.30 2.28
CA ASP A 74 12.48 5.69 0.87
C ASP A 74 11.02 5.58 0.38
N CYS A 75 10.30 4.53 0.81
CA CYS A 75 8.88 4.35 0.45
C CYS A 75 8.00 5.45 1.07
N VAL A 76 8.25 5.79 2.33
CA VAL A 76 7.51 6.85 3.05
C VAL A 76 7.78 8.22 2.45
N VAL A 77 9.04 8.53 2.12
CA VAL A 77 9.42 9.77 1.44
C VAL A 77 8.72 9.87 0.08
N TYR A 78 8.67 8.77 -0.67
CA TYR A 78 7.97 8.73 -1.94
C TYR A 78 6.46 8.98 -1.77
N PHE A 79 5.80 8.32 -0.81
CA PHE A 79 4.39 8.55 -0.53
C PHE A 79 4.11 10.03 -0.18
N ALA A 80 4.86 10.59 0.78
CA ALA A 80 4.69 11.96 1.23
C ALA A 80 4.91 12.98 0.10
N SER A 81 5.86 12.72 -0.81
CA SER A 81 6.12 13.58 -1.97
C SER A 81 5.02 13.52 -3.05
N ASN A 82 4.07 12.58 -2.93
CA ASN A 82 3.00 12.34 -3.89
C ASN A 82 1.59 12.54 -3.29
N GLU A 83 1.45 13.37 -2.26
CA GLU A 83 0.17 13.70 -1.59
C GLU A 83 -0.95 14.11 -2.59
N LYS A 84 -0.61 14.80 -3.68
CA LYS A 84 -1.57 15.16 -4.75
C LYS A 84 -2.26 13.95 -5.40
N HIS A 85 -1.64 12.77 -5.33
CA HIS A 85 -2.16 11.51 -5.84
C HIS A 85 -2.84 10.69 -4.74
N GLU A 86 -2.89 11.17 -3.50
CA GLU A 86 -3.48 10.42 -2.40
C GLU A 86 -4.95 10.06 -2.69
N HIS A 87 -5.28 8.80 -2.43
CA HIS A 87 -6.64 8.31 -2.51
C HIS A 87 -7.39 8.72 -1.24
N LYS A 88 -8.66 9.14 -1.38
CA LYS A 88 -9.51 9.64 -0.27
C LYS A 88 -9.74 8.67 0.90
N ILE A 89 -9.32 7.41 0.78
CA ILE A 89 -9.47 6.37 1.80
C ILE A 89 -8.12 6.00 2.44
N SER A 90 -7.03 6.63 1.98
CA SER A 90 -5.72 6.50 2.57
C SER A 90 -5.82 6.88 4.06
N ASP A 91 -5.11 6.13 4.91
CA ASP A 91 -5.02 6.48 6.32
C ASP A 91 -4.31 7.82 6.48
N LYS A 92 -4.67 8.55 7.53
CA LYS A 92 -4.00 9.80 7.87
C LYS A 92 -2.49 9.56 8.03
N PHE A 93 -1.69 10.40 7.38
CA PHE A 93 -0.24 10.29 7.45
C PHE A 93 0.28 10.53 8.89
N GLU A 94 0.95 9.52 9.46
CA GLU A 94 1.45 9.50 10.85
C GLU A 94 2.96 9.14 10.94
N HIS A 95 3.60 8.77 9.82
CA HIS A 95 5.02 8.38 9.75
C HIS A 95 5.97 9.52 9.38
N GLN A 96 5.64 10.75 9.76
CA GLN A 96 6.50 11.93 9.53
C GLN A 96 7.89 11.78 10.17
N HIS A 97 7.98 11.04 11.27
CA HIS A 97 9.23 10.79 12.00
C HIS A 97 10.26 9.93 11.22
N LEU A 98 9.88 9.34 10.08
CA LEU A 98 10.79 8.59 9.22
C LEU A 98 11.47 9.45 8.14
N ILE A 99 10.97 10.68 7.90
CA ILE A 99 11.48 11.59 6.86
C ILE A 99 12.66 12.40 7.40
#